data_AF-A0A5C9EPX3-F1
#
_entry.id   AF-A0A5C9EPX3-F1
#
_cell.length_a   1.000
_cell.length_b   1.000
_cell.length_c   1.000
_cell.angle_alpha   90.00
_cell.angle_beta   90.00
_cell.angle_gamma   90.00
#
_symmetry.space_group_name_H-M   'P 1'
#
loop_
_entity.id
_entity.type
_entity.pdbx_description
1 polymer ?
#
loop_
_entity_poly.entity_id
_entity_poly.type
_entity_poly.pdbx_seq_one_letter_code
_entity_poly.pdbx_strand_id
1 'polypeptide(L)'
;MSSNSNLEKEADILEREAKMKSSQGEYSDAIELLKKAKSINQKLGFQGKVNMIGKKIQQTQNLIDYQKSSTSEYTPTFQQIDEKKITSSSTSPAQKTYSKNSKESSIDPEKQKERELIKSAEDALDRGNKCIQERDYIAAKRCYEESIEIFKDLGGWERQIQILEKELDNIDVYAEQYKKASKPTKSTHITKSYPSSRYRVTNSTRTSQNINEQALIKEESSPLTPEEKRRKEIRERTEERIRQAEEARNREQKMTQRQKIVSEKKQRALETRKKMQEKKLNEEKLLKEAEKFLDLAKNQVDNKQFDNAKESYRIAIKKFRELGWFSQVDNLYDEIKNLEQYKLGHIKKQREEEERRKKQQEAFQKRIQDVKLEKEKEEQSRLEQIRSLSPGEKKKLEKAQLLLDKAEKEEGLGKIKRAVGRYELILDIYNSLPKDKINLSNDIVKIKQRVSELKSKI
;
A
#
# COMPACT_ATOMS: atom_id res chain seq x y z
N MET A 1 -6.07 44.54 -12.87
CA MET A 1 -6.49 43.35 -12.07
C MET A 1 -7.28 42.33 -12.89
N SER A 2 -8.07 42.73 -13.89
CA SER A 2 -8.89 41.80 -14.70
C SER A 2 -8.12 40.77 -15.54
N SER A 3 -6.88 41.06 -15.95
CA SER A 3 -6.07 40.14 -16.77
C SER A 3 -5.67 38.85 -16.04
N ASN A 4 -5.44 38.91 -14.73
CA ASN A 4 -5.01 37.73 -13.95
C ASN A 4 -6.17 36.76 -13.71
N SER A 5 -7.39 37.29 -13.57
CA SER A 5 -8.59 36.46 -13.39
C SER A 5 -8.91 35.61 -14.62
N ASN A 6 -8.68 36.14 -15.83
CA ASN A 6 -8.88 35.37 -17.07
C ASN A 6 -7.85 34.24 -17.20
N LEU A 7 -6.58 34.51 -16.88
CA LEU A 7 -5.52 33.51 -16.90
C LEU A 7 -5.75 32.40 -15.87
N GLU A 8 -6.25 32.74 -14.68
CA GLU A 8 -6.58 31.74 -13.66
C GLU A 8 -7.69 30.80 -14.14
N LYS A 9 -8.77 31.35 -14.72
CA LYS A 9 -9.86 30.56 -15.30
C LYS A 9 -9.38 29.66 -16.43
N GLU A 10 -8.51 30.18 -17.30
CA GLU A 10 -7.91 29.42 -18.40
C GLU A 10 -7.10 28.21 -17.87
N ALA A 11 -6.28 28.43 -16.84
CA ALA A 11 -5.52 27.35 -16.21
C ALA A 11 -6.44 26.27 -15.60
N ASP A 12 -7.53 26.67 -14.94
CA ASP A 12 -8.49 25.74 -14.34
C ASP A 12 -9.33 24.97 -15.39
N ILE A 13 -9.54 25.54 -16.59
CA ILE A 13 -10.16 24.84 -17.74
C ILE A 13 -9.21 23.78 -18.27
N LEU A 14 -7.94 24.14 -18.51
CA LEU A 14 -6.91 23.21 -18.99
C LEU A 14 -6.70 22.02 -18.03
N GLU A 15 -6.73 22.25 -16.72
CA GLU A 15 -6.66 21.15 -15.73
C GLU A 15 -7.86 20.20 -15.79
N ARG A 16 -9.07 20.73 -16.04
CA ARG A 16 -10.28 19.90 -16.19
C ARG A 16 -10.25 19.10 -17.49
N GLU A 17 -9.85 19.70 -18.59
CA GLU A 17 -9.70 19.00 -19.88
C GLU A 17 -8.63 17.92 -19.81
N ALA A 18 -7.49 18.20 -19.16
CA ALA A 18 -6.45 17.20 -18.94
C ALA A 18 -6.96 15.98 -18.15
N LYS A 19 -7.81 16.21 -17.14
CA LYS A 19 -8.44 15.14 -16.36
C LYS A 19 -9.37 14.29 -17.22
N MET A 20 -10.17 14.92 -18.10
CA MET A 20 -11.03 14.22 -19.06
C MET A 20 -10.21 13.35 -20.03
N LYS A 21 -9.16 13.92 -20.64
CA LYS A 21 -8.25 13.20 -21.55
C LYS A 21 -7.55 12.03 -20.87
N SER A 22 -7.07 12.22 -19.64
CA SER A 22 -6.48 11.14 -18.84
C SER A 22 -7.48 10.01 -18.54
N SER A 23 -8.77 10.32 -18.37
CA SER A 23 -9.81 9.29 -18.16
C SER A 23 -10.17 8.52 -19.43
N GLN A 24 -9.92 9.11 -20.60
CA GLN A 24 -10.10 8.48 -21.91
C GLN A 24 -8.89 7.62 -22.33
N GLY A 25 -7.82 7.61 -21.54
CA GLY A 25 -6.56 6.92 -21.89
C GLY A 25 -5.66 7.70 -22.84
N GLU A 26 -6.01 8.95 -23.17
CA GLU A 26 -5.25 9.85 -24.04
C GLU A 26 -4.19 10.59 -23.22
N TYR A 27 -3.23 9.84 -22.66
CA TYR A 27 -2.28 10.37 -21.67
C TYR A 27 -1.30 11.41 -22.24
N SER A 28 -0.93 11.30 -23.52
CA SER A 28 -0.04 12.25 -24.18
C SER A 28 -0.66 13.66 -24.25
N ASP A 29 -1.92 13.74 -24.70
CA ASP A 29 -2.70 14.99 -24.76
C ASP A 29 -2.89 15.60 -23.38
N ALA A 30 -3.18 14.75 -22.38
CA ALA A 30 -3.33 15.20 -21.00
C ALA A 30 -2.05 15.87 -20.46
N ILE A 31 -0.86 15.33 -20.79
CA ILE A 31 0.42 15.92 -20.39
C ILE A 31 0.63 17.29 -21.05
N GLU A 32 0.28 17.46 -22.32
CA GLU A 32 0.40 18.75 -23.00
C GLU A 32 -0.48 19.83 -22.36
N LEU A 33 -1.73 19.49 -22.04
CA LEU A 33 -2.66 20.39 -21.35
C LEU A 33 -2.14 20.77 -19.96
N LEU A 34 -1.61 19.81 -19.19
CA LEU A 34 -1.01 20.08 -17.88
C LEU A 34 0.25 20.96 -17.99
N LYS A 35 1.08 20.80 -19.03
CA LYS A 35 2.23 21.68 -19.26
C LYS A 35 1.81 23.12 -19.53
N LYS A 36 0.74 23.33 -20.31
CA LYS A 36 0.14 24.67 -20.55
C LYS A 36 -0.39 25.26 -19.24
N ALA A 37 -1.18 24.52 -18.47
CA ALA A 37 -1.70 24.96 -17.18
C ALA A 37 -0.57 25.31 -16.18
N LYS A 38 0.52 24.53 -16.15
CA LYS A 38 1.70 24.79 -15.33
C LYS A 38 2.36 26.12 -15.68
N SER A 39 2.54 26.41 -16.97
CA SER A 39 3.13 27.67 -17.44
C SER A 39 2.29 28.89 -17.04
N ILE A 40 0.97 28.80 -17.16
CA ILE A 40 0.06 29.88 -16.73
C ILE A 40 0.16 30.11 -15.22
N ASN A 41 0.06 29.05 -14.41
CA ASN A 41 0.18 29.15 -12.96
C ASN A 41 1.56 29.68 -12.50
N GLN A 42 2.62 29.37 -13.25
CA GLN A 42 3.95 29.91 -13.00
C GLN A 42 4.02 31.42 -13.27
N LYS A 43 3.39 31.90 -14.35
CA LYS A 43 3.27 33.35 -14.64
C LYS A 43 2.45 34.10 -13.57
N LEU A 44 1.46 33.44 -12.99
CA LEU A 44 0.64 33.98 -11.90
C LEU A 44 1.31 33.93 -10.52
N GLY A 45 2.46 33.26 -10.38
CA GLY A 45 3.18 33.13 -9.11
C GLY A 45 2.62 32.07 -8.16
N PHE A 46 1.75 31.17 -8.63
CA PHE A 46 1.12 30.14 -7.80
C PHE A 46 2.00 28.89 -7.65
N GLN A 47 3.11 29.02 -6.92
CA GLN A 47 4.12 27.96 -6.75
C GLN A 47 3.53 26.63 -6.20
N GLY A 48 2.53 26.71 -5.32
CA GLY A 48 1.80 25.53 -4.82
C GLY A 48 1.11 24.74 -5.94
N LYS A 49 0.33 25.43 -6.79
CA LYS A 49 -0.33 24.82 -7.95
C LYS A 49 0.69 24.28 -8.96
N VAL A 50 1.77 25.01 -9.22
CA VAL A 50 2.86 24.57 -10.13
C VAL A 50 3.46 23.23 -9.69
N ASN A 51 3.73 23.07 -8.39
CA ASN A 51 4.26 21.82 -7.85
C ASN A 51 3.25 20.67 -7.92
N MET A 52 1.97 20.94 -7.63
CA MET A 52 0.90 19.94 -7.77
C MET A 52 0.74 19.47 -9.22
N ILE A 53 0.70 20.40 -10.18
CA ILE A 53 0.60 20.06 -11.61
C ILE A 53 1.86 19.30 -12.06
N GLY A 54 3.04 19.65 -11.56
CA GLY A 54 4.28 18.90 -11.81
C GLY A 54 4.19 17.44 -11.38
N LYS A 55 3.64 17.16 -10.19
CA LYS A 55 3.39 15.79 -9.71
C LYS A 55 2.38 15.05 -10.58
N LYS A 56 1.30 15.72 -11.01
CA LYS A 56 0.30 15.12 -11.93
C LYS A 56 0.94 14.72 -13.26
N ILE A 57 1.77 15.58 -13.87
CA ILE A 57 2.49 15.27 -15.11
C ILE A 57 3.34 14.01 -14.94
N GLN A 58 4.10 13.91 -13.84
CA GLN A 58 4.94 12.73 -13.57
C GLN A 58 4.11 11.45 -13.39
N GLN A 59 2.98 11.53 -12.67
CA GLN A 59 2.05 10.40 -12.52
C GLN A 59 1.50 9.94 -13.87
N THR A 60 1.07 10.87 -14.74
CA THR A 60 0.57 10.55 -16.08
C THR A 60 1.67 9.96 -16.97
N GLN A 61 2.92 10.42 -16.84
CA GLN A 61 4.06 9.84 -17.56
C GLN A 61 4.31 8.37 -17.16
N ASN A 62 4.26 8.08 -15.86
CA ASN A 62 4.42 6.71 -15.36
C ASN A 62 3.33 5.76 -15.92
N LEU A 63 2.11 6.26 -16.16
CA LEU A 63 1.04 5.48 -16.80
C LEU A 63 1.35 5.16 -18.27
N ILE A 64 1.95 6.10 -19.01
CA ILE A 64 2.41 5.86 -20.39
C ILE A 64 3.51 4.79 -20.39
N ASP A 65 4.47 4.90 -19.49
CA ASP A 65 5.59 3.94 -19.41
C ASP A 65 5.08 2.53 -19.03
N TYR A 66 4.10 2.46 -18.12
CA TYR A 66 3.39 1.22 -17.80
C TYR A 66 2.63 0.64 -19.00
N GLN A 67 1.93 1.48 -19.78
CA GLN A 67 1.27 1.01 -21.01
C GLN A 67 2.29 0.48 -22.02
N LYS A 68 3.40 1.17 -22.22
CA LYS A 68 4.47 0.73 -23.13
C LYS A 68 5.09 -0.60 -22.69
N SER A 69 5.39 -0.77 -21.40
CA SER A 69 5.92 -2.03 -20.89
C SER A 69 4.90 -3.17 -21.01
N SER A 70 3.62 -2.91 -20.73
CA SER A 70 2.54 -3.90 -20.89
C SER A 70 2.27 -4.30 -22.35
N THR A 71 2.61 -3.44 -23.31
CA THR A 71 2.46 -3.73 -24.75
C THR A 71 3.72 -4.38 -25.34
N SER A 72 4.87 -4.26 -24.66
CA SER A 72 6.19 -4.72 -25.13
C SER A 72 6.46 -6.21 -24.89
N GLU A 73 5.59 -6.94 -24.19
CA GLU A 73 5.80 -8.35 -23.87
C GLU A 73 4.58 -9.21 -24.21
N TYR A 74 4.34 -9.45 -25.51
CA TYR A 74 3.94 -10.77 -26.04
C TYR A 74 3.89 -10.75 -27.58
N THR A 75 5.01 -10.48 -28.26
CA THR A 75 5.23 -11.12 -29.56
C THR A 75 5.87 -12.46 -29.27
N PRO A 76 5.13 -13.59 -29.23
CA PRO A 76 5.78 -14.87 -29.25
C PRO A 76 6.60 -14.90 -30.53
N THR A 77 7.92 -15.00 -30.40
CA THR A 77 8.81 -15.33 -31.49
C THR A 77 8.42 -16.72 -31.97
N PHE A 78 7.41 -16.78 -32.84
CA PHE A 78 7.12 -17.94 -33.65
C PHE A 78 8.31 -18.08 -34.59
N GLN A 79 9.23 -18.97 -34.22
CA GLN A 79 10.12 -19.57 -35.18
C GLN A 79 9.25 -20.09 -36.32
N GLN A 80 9.63 -19.72 -37.54
CA GLN A 80 9.04 -20.15 -38.79
C GLN A 80 8.87 -21.67 -38.78
N ILE A 81 7.62 -22.11 -38.59
CA ILE A 81 7.20 -23.44 -38.97
C ILE A 81 6.47 -23.25 -40.29
N ASP A 82 7.00 -23.92 -41.30
CA ASP A 82 6.52 -23.92 -42.68
C ASP A 82 5.00 -24.01 -42.78
N GLU A 83 4.47 -23.12 -43.61
CA GLU A 83 3.06 -23.00 -43.95
C GLU A 83 2.54 -24.29 -44.59
N LYS A 84 1.52 -24.89 -43.95
CA LYS A 84 0.45 -25.56 -44.69
C LYS A 84 -0.88 -25.53 -43.91
N LYS A 85 -1.72 -24.60 -44.38
CA LYS A 85 -3.14 -24.79 -44.70
C LYS A 85 -4.18 -24.55 -43.58
N ILE A 86 -5.24 -23.84 -44.01
CA ILE A 86 -6.65 -23.85 -43.55
C ILE A 86 -7.11 -22.64 -42.69
N THR A 87 -7.46 -21.58 -43.43
CA THR A 87 -8.78 -20.89 -43.49
C THR A 87 -9.62 -20.63 -42.22
N SER A 88 -9.94 -19.34 -42.07
CA SER A 88 -11.24 -18.72 -41.72
C SER A 88 -11.88 -18.99 -40.34
N SER A 89 -12.07 -17.93 -39.54
CA SER A 89 -13.40 -17.30 -39.39
C SER A 89 -13.34 -16.10 -38.45
N SER A 90 -13.96 -15.02 -38.90
CA SER A 90 -14.30 -13.79 -38.19
C SER A 90 -15.48 -14.02 -37.24
N THR A 91 -15.40 -13.56 -35.99
CA THR A 91 -16.61 -13.17 -35.25
C THR A 91 -16.32 -12.13 -34.18
N SER A 92 -17.13 -11.07 -34.23
CA SER A 92 -17.16 -9.89 -33.36
C SER A 92 -17.55 -10.23 -31.90
N PRO A 93 -17.10 -9.48 -30.88
CA PRO A 93 -17.50 -9.73 -29.49
C PRO A 93 -18.84 -9.04 -29.16
N ALA A 94 -19.86 -9.88 -28.92
CA ALA A 94 -21.15 -9.47 -28.35
C ALA A 94 -21.00 -9.11 -26.86
N GLN A 95 -21.59 -7.97 -26.51
CA GLN A 95 -21.77 -7.45 -25.15
C GLN A 95 -22.51 -8.49 -24.28
N LYS A 96 -21.95 -8.83 -23.12
CA LYS A 96 -22.62 -9.61 -22.08
C LYS A 96 -23.13 -8.68 -20.99
N THR A 97 -24.45 -8.55 -20.93
CA THR A 97 -25.19 -8.01 -19.79
C THR A 97 -25.05 -8.97 -18.60
N TYR A 98 -24.56 -8.45 -17.47
CA TYR A 98 -24.54 -9.15 -16.18
C TYR A 98 -25.97 -9.24 -15.64
N SER A 99 -26.56 -10.45 -15.62
CA SER A 99 -27.76 -10.73 -14.84
C SER A 99 -27.35 -11.29 -13.48
N LYS A 100 -27.71 -10.55 -12.43
CA LYS A 100 -27.33 -10.75 -11.04
C LYS A 100 -28.36 -11.66 -10.37
N ASN A 101 -28.28 -12.97 -10.61
CA ASN A 101 -29.07 -13.94 -9.86
C ASN A 101 -28.28 -14.39 -8.62
N SER A 102 -28.48 -13.67 -7.51
CA SER A 102 -28.07 -14.10 -6.19
C SER A 102 -28.86 -15.34 -5.79
N LYS A 103 -28.24 -16.51 -5.89
CA LYS A 103 -28.62 -17.65 -5.07
C LYS A 103 -28.32 -17.26 -3.62
N GLU A 104 -29.36 -16.86 -2.90
CA GLU A 104 -29.39 -16.89 -1.44
C GLU A 104 -29.15 -18.34 -1.02
N SER A 105 -27.88 -18.65 -0.76
CA SER A 105 -27.52 -19.83 0.01
C SER A 105 -28.19 -19.67 1.36
N SER A 106 -29.01 -20.65 1.76
CA SER A 106 -29.61 -20.74 3.10
C SER A 106 -28.54 -20.51 4.16
N ILE A 107 -28.48 -19.29 4.70
CA ILE A 107 -27.61 -18.97 5.81
C ILE A 107 -28.20 -19.67 7.02
N ASP A 108 -27.36 -20.40 7.73
CA ASP A 108 -27.68 -21.04 9.00
C ASP A 108 -28.37 -20.02 9.92
N PRO A 109 -29.61 -20.27 10.38
CA PRO A 109 -30.38 -19.31 11.18
C PRO A 109 -29.65 -18.90 12.47
N GLU A 110 -28.75 -19.73 12.98
CA GLU A 110 -27.91 -19.41 14.14
C GLU A 110 -26.87 -18.33 13.82
N LYS A 111 -26.20 -18.42 12.66
CA LYS A 111 -25.27 -17.39 12.18
C LYS A 111 -25.98 -16.08 11.82
N GLN A 112 -27.24 -16.14 11.42
CA GLN A 112 -28.01 -14.94 11.17
C GLN A 112 -28.32 -14.21 12.47
N LYS A 113 -28.75 -14.93 13.52
CA LYS A 113 -28.94 -14.36 14.87
C LYS A 113 -27.65 -13.77 15.44
N GLU A 114 -26.52 -14.46 15.27
CA GLU A 114 -25.21 -13.95 15.70
C GLU A 114 -24.87 -12.61 15.02
N ARG A 115 -25.10 -12.50 13.70
CA ARG A 115 -24.90 -11.24 12.96
C ARG A 115 -25.82 -10.12 13.41
N GLU A 116 -27.07 -10.44 13.71
CA GLU A 116 -28.06 -9.46 14.20
C GLU A 116 -27.66 -8.93 15.59
N LEU A 117 -27.17 -9.80 16.47
CA LEU A 117 -26.64 -9.42 17.78
C LEU A 117 -25.38 -8.55 17.66
N ILE A 118 -24.41 -8.93 16.81
CA ILE A 118 -23.21 -8.11 16.57
C ILE A 118 -23.60 -6.72 16.09
N LYS A 119 -24.52 -6.64 15.11
CA LYS A 119 -25.00 -5.36 14.59
C LYS A 119 -25.69 -4.53 15.67
N SER A 120 -26.50 -5.15 16.53
CA SER A 120 -27.15 -4.48 17.65
C SER A 120 -26.13 -3.92 18.66
N ALA A 121 -25.05 -4.66 18.92
CA ALA A 121 -23.97 -4.19 19.79
C ALA A 121 -23.22 -3.00 19.19
N GLU A 122 -22.94 -3.02 17.88
CA GLU A 122 -22.32 -1.91 17.14
C GLU A 122 -23.21 -0.65 17.14
N ASP A 123 -24.51 -0.82 16.88
CA ASP A 123 -25.47 0.29 16.91
C ASP A 123 -25.54 0.93 18.33
N ALA A 124 -25.44 0.13 19.40
CA ALA A 124 -25.37 0.63 20.77
C ALA A 124 -24.07 1.43 21.03
N LEU A 125 -22.93 0.99 20.49
CA LEU A 125 -21.66 1.73 20.60
C LEU A 125 -21.73 3.09 19.89
N ASP A 126 -22.30 3.13 18.69
CA ASP A 126 -22.45 4.37 17.94
C ASP A 126 -23.36 5.37 18.66
N ARG A 127 -24.44 4.88 19.30
CA ARG A 127 -25.28 5.70 20.19
C ARG A 127 -24.49 6.23 21.39
N GLY A 128 -23.69 5.38 22.04
CA GLY A 128 -22.83 5.79 23.17
C GLY A 128 -21.83 6.89 22.78
N ASN A 129 -21.14 6.71 21.66
CA ASN A 129 -20.20 7.69 21.10
C ASN A 129 -20.89 9.03 20.82
N LYS A 130 -22.10 9.00 20.25
CA LYS A 130 -22.90 10.19 20.00
C LYS A 130 -23.31 10.90 21.31
N CYS A 131 -23.70 10.16 22.34
CA CYS A 131 -24.05 10.73 23.64
C CYS A 131 -22.85 11.43 24.30
N ILE A 132 -21.62 10.92 24.14
CA ILE A 132 -20.39 11.60 24.61
C ILE A 132 -20.21 12.96 23.90
N GLN A 133 -20.44 13.01 22.58
CA GLN A 133 -20.34 14.26 21.82
C GLN A 133 -21.38 15.29 22.27
N GLU A 134 -22.59 14.83 22.58
CA GLU A 134 -23.70 15.64 23.10
C GLU A 134 -23.55 15.99 24.59
N ARG A 135 -22.53 15.45 25.26
CA ARG A 135 -22.24 15.60 26.70
C ARG A 135 -23.31 14.99 27.62
N ASP A 136 -24.08 14.03 27.11
CA ASP A 136 -24.97 13.20 27.92
C ASP A 136 -24.23 11.94 28.38
N TYR A 137 -23.42 12.10 29.43
CA TYR A 137 -22.59 11.02 29.98
C TYR A 137 -23.41 9.88 30.60
N ILE A 138 -24.62 10.17 31.08
CA ILE A 138 -25.49 9.15 31.68
C ILE A 138 -26.06 8.25 30.57
N ALA A 139 -26.52 8.84 29.47
CA ALA A 139 -26.97 8.07 28.31
C ALA A 139 -25.82 7.28 27.66
N ALA A 140 -24.62 7.88 27.56
CA ALA A 140 -23.44 7.19 27.04
C ALA A 140 -23.10 5.93 27.84
N LYS A 141 -23.14 6.02 29.18
CA LYS A 141 -22.87 4.90 30.08
C LYS A 141 -23.84 3.73 29.83
N ARG A 142 -25.14 4.02 29.75
CA ARG A 142 -26.18 3.01 29.47
C ARG A 142 -25.99 2.32 28.13
N CYS A 143 -25.62 3.06 27.08
CA CYS A 143 -25.38 2.47 25.76
C CYS A 143 -24.16 1.56 25.71
N TYR A 144 -23.09 1.89 26.45
CA TYR A 144 -21.93 1.00 26.56
C TYR A 144 -22.21 -0.23 27.43
N GLU A 145 -22.99 -0.10 28.52
CA GLU A 145 -23.47 -1.23 29.30
C GLU A 145 -24.32 -2.19 28.45
N GLU A 146 -25.25 -1.66 27.65
CA GLU A 146 -26.07 -2.42 26.68
C GLU A 146 -25.19 -3.19 25.69
N SER A 147 -24.18 -2.54 25.11
CA SER A 147 -23.24 -3.21 24.18
C SER A 147 -22.43 -4.32 24.86
N ILE A 148 -21.99 -4.11 26.10
CA ILE A 148 -21.25 -5.11 26.88
C ILE A 148 -22.12 -6.34 27.16
N GLU A 149 -23.40 -6.16 27.53
CA GLU A 149 -24.31 -7.29 27.75
C GLU A 149 -24.48 -8.13 26.47
N ILE A 150 -24.67 -7.49 25.32
CA ILE A 150 -24.79 -8.19 24.04
C ILE A 150 -23.49 -8.96 23.69
N PHE A 151 -22.32 -8.37 23.94
CA PHE A 151 -21.04 -9.07 23.71
C PHE A 151 -20.79 -10.22 24.68
N LYS A 152 -21.30 -10.14 25.92
CA LYS A 152 -21.24 -11.26 26.89
C LYS A 152 -22.09 -12.43 26.42
N ASP A 153 -23.28 -12.15 25.88
CA ASP A 153 -24.20 -13.17 25.36
C ASP A 153 -23.64 -13.87 24.10
N LEU A 154 -22.87 -13.14 23.27
CA LEU A 154 -22.22 -13.70 22.08
C LEU A 154 -21.04 -14.65 22.40
N GLY A 155 -20.32 -14.41 23.50
CA GLY A 155 -19.12 -15.17 23.88
C GLY A 155 -17.90 -14.95 22.95
N GLY A 156 -16.67 -15.03 23.49
CA GLY A 156 -15.45 -14.87 22.67
C GLY A 156 -15.09 -13.42 22.31
N TRP A 157 -15.77 -12.44 22.92
CA TRP A 157 -15.56 -10.99 22.73
C TRP A 157 -14.95 -10.32 23.97
N GLU A 158 -14.21 -11.06 24.80
CA GLU A 158 -13.70 -10.60 26.10
C GLU A 158 -12.78 -9.39 25.97
N ARG A 159 -12.04 -9.28 24.86
CA ARG A 159 -11.15 -8.14 24.61
C ARG A 159 -11.95 -6.86 24.37
N GLN A 160 -13.04 -6.94 23.61
CA GLN A 160 -13.91 -5.80 23.32
C GLN A 160 -14.63 -5.35 24.59
N ILE A 161 -15.12 -6.31 25.39
CA ILE A 161 -15.69 -6.03 26.71
C ILE A 161 -14.70 -5.26 27.60
N GLN A 162 -13.44 -5.71 27.70
CA GLN A 162 -12.41 -5.02 28.48
C GLN A 162 -12.12 -3.59 28.01
N ILE A 163 -12.23 -3.32 26.71
CA ILE A 163 -12.06 -1.97 26.17
C ILE A 163 -13.24 -1.09 26.59
N LEU A 164 -14.47 -1.61 26.48
CA LEU A 164 -15.68 -0.88 26.85
C LEU A 164 -15.76 -0.61 28.35
N GLU A 165 -15.32 -1.56 29.18
CA GLU A 165 -15.21 -1.37 30.64
C GLU A 165 -14.23 -0.24 31.00
N LYS A 166 -13.10 -0.14 30.30
CA LYS A 166 -12.17 0.99 30.49
C LYS A 166 -12.74 2.32 30.03
N GLU A 167 -13.49 2.33 28.92
CA GLU A 167 -14.16 3.57 28.48
C GLU A 167 -15.28 3.98 29.44
N LEU A 168 -15.99 3.03 30.04
CA LEU A 168 -16.95 3.30 31.11
C LEU A 168 -16.29 4.01 32.31
N ASP A 169 -15.10 3.57 32.73
CA ASP A 169 -14.35 4.23 33.79
C ASP A 169 -13.90 5.66 33.39
N ASN A 170 -13.56 5.87 32.12
CA ASN A 170 -13.14 7.18 31.60
C ASN A 170 -14.31 8.17 31.49
N ILE A 171 -15.56 7.72 31.31
CA ILE A 171 -16.72 8.61 31.18
C ILE A 171 -16.86 9.53 32.40
N ASP A 172 -16.64 9.02 33.61
CA ASP A 172 -16.72 9.83 34.83
C ASP A 172 -15.62 10.90 34.87
N VAL A 173 -14.43 10.57 34.36
CA VAL A 173 -13.31 11.52 34.20
C VAL A 173 -13.67 12.61 33.19
N TYR A 174 -14.26 12.25 32.05
CA TYR A 174 -14.74 13.22 31.06
C TYR A 174 -15.79 14.15 31.67
N ALA A 175 -16.77 13.61 32.39
CA ALA A 175 -17.81 14.39 33.05
C ALA A 175 -17.23 15.41 34.05
N GLU A 176 -16.22 15.03 34.83
CA GLU A 176 -15.52 15.94 35.74
C GLU A 176 -14.73 17.04 35.02
N GLN A 177 -13.97 16.68 33.98
CA GLN A 177 -13.17 17.63 33.22
C GLN A 177 -14.06 18.70 32.60
N TYR A 178 -15.21 18.30 32.04
CA TYR A 178 -16.18 19.24 31.49
C TYR A 178 -16.85 20.10 32.57
N LYS A 179 -17.19 19.54 33.74
CA LYS A 179 -17.69 20.35 34.88
C LYS A 179 -16.67 21.38 35.35
N LYS A 180 -15.37 21.08 35.27
CA LYS A 180 -14.30 22.04 35.61
C LYS A 180 -14.18 23.14 34.53
N ALA A 181 -14.33 22.79 33.25
CA ALA A 181 -14.28 23.73 32.14
C ALA A 181 -15.53 24.61 32.01
N SER A 182 -16.70 24.14 32.45
CA SER A 182 -17.98 24.87 32.33
C SER A 182 -18.24 25.86 33.47
N LYS A 183 -17.42 25.86 34.54
CA LYS A 183 -17.54 26.90 35.57
C LYS A 183 -17.25 28.25 34.93
N PRO A 184 -18.24 29.16 34.84
CA PRO A 184 -18.02 30.46 34.23
C PRO A 184 -16.91 31.14 35.04
N THR A 185 -15.78 31.38 34.38
CA THR A 185 -14.76 32.27 34.89
C THR A 185 -15.46 33.59 35.13
N LYS A 186 -15.70 33.94 36.41
CA LYS A 186 -16.26 35.22 36.78
C LYS A 186 -15.38 36.27 36.13
N SER A 187 -15.87 36.84 35.02
CA SER A 187 -15.22 37.90 34.27
C SER A 187 -15.00 39.05 35.22
N THR A 188 -13.79 39.10 35.77
CA THR A 188 -13.30 40.29 36.45
C THR A 188 -13.05 41.27 35.33
N HIS A 189 -14.06 42.09 35.02
CA HIS A 189 -13.92 43.28 34.19
C HIS A 189 -12.89 44.20 34.88
N ILE A 190 -11.61 43.92 34.68
CA ILE A 190 -10.52 44.84 34.98
C ILE A 190 -10.47 45.78 33.79
N THR A 191 -11.09 46.94 33.97
CA THR A 191 -10.90 48.13 33.16
C THR A 191 -9.40 48.43 33.10
N LYS A 192 -8.83 48.38 31.89
CA LYS A 192 -7.43 48.70 31.62
C LYS A 192 -7.20 50.19 31.89
N SER A 193 -6.70 50.52 33.08
CA SER A 193 -5.92 51.74 33.31
C SER A 193 -4.47 51.33 33.43
N TYR A 194 -3.63 51.80 32.51
CA TYR A 194 -2.18 51.61 32.54
C TYR A 194 -1.57 52.18 33.82
N PRO A 195 -0.69 51.44 34.53
CA PRO A 195 0.34 52.05 35.33
C PRO A 195 1.70 51.89 34.65
N SER A 196 2.26 53.07 34.42
CA SER A 196 3.66 53.35 34.16
C SER A 196 4.61 52.54 35.06
N SER A 197 5.69 52.06 34.44
CA SER A 197 7.08 52.15 34.89
C SER A 197 7.40 52.07 36.40
N ARG A 198 8.38 51.19 36.69
CA ARG A 198 9.15 50.99 37.93
C ARG A 198 8.49 50.07 38.95
N TYR A 199 9.13 48.93 39.20
CA TYR A 199 9.66 48.51 40.51
C TYR A 199 10.65 47.35 40.23
N ARG A 200 11.95 47.55 40.44
CA ARG A 200 12.69 47.44 41.72
C ARG A 200 13.08 45.98 41.99
N VAL A 201 14.24 45.60 41.48
CA VAL A 201 15.00 44.41 41.91
C VAL A 201 15.35 44.60 43.39
N THR A 202 14.70 43.85 44.26
CA THR A 202 15.04 43.79 45.68
C THR A 202 16.26 42.90 45.85
N ASN A 203 17.45 43.51 45.89
CA ASN A 203 18.61 42.91 46.52
C ASN A 203 18.31 42.79 48.02
N SER A 204 18.04 41.56 48.47
CA SER A 204 18.02 41.19 49.87
C SER A 204 19.46 41.23 50.40
N THR A 205 19.86 42.40 50.89
CA THR A 205 20.95 42.58 51.85
C THR A 205 20.60 41.80 53.11
N ARG A 206 21.30 40.68 53.33
CA ARG A 206 21.32 39.97 54.61
C ARG A 206 22.24 40.75 55.56
N THR A 207 21.58 41.60 56.32
CA THR A 207 22.08 42.39 57.44
C THR A 207 22.55 41.47 58.58
N SER A 208 23.78 41.73 59.02
CA SER A 208 24.24 41.80 60.41
C SER A 208 23.87 40.69 61.40
N GLN A 209 24.91 40.03 61.89
CA GLN A 209 25.15 39.82 63.31
C GLN A 209 26.62 39.41 63.49
N ASN A 210 27.48 40.39 63.77
CA ASN A 210 28.69 40.14 64.53
C ASN A 210 28.91 41.31 65.49
N ILE A 211 28.42 41.10 66.71
CA ILE A 211 28.61 41.96 67.87
C ILE A 211 29.70 41.28 68.68
N ASN A 212 30.91 41.83 68.68
CA ASN A 212 31.86 41.94 69.79
C ASN A 212 33.28 42.08 69.25
N GLU A 213 33.84 43.27 69.40
CA GLU A 213 35.18 43.52 69.94
C GLU A 213 35.49 45.01 69.81
N GLN A 214 35.01 45.79 70.78
CA GLN A 214 35.57 47.10 71.09
C GLN A 214 35.92 47.12 72.58
N ALA A 215 37.11 46.62 72.89
CA ALA A 215 37.86 47.00 74.07
C ALA A 215 39.09 47.79 73.57
N LEU A 216 38.85 49.07 73.29
CA LEU A 216 39.87 50.04 72.92
C LEU A 216 40.55 50.54 74.21
N ILE A 217 41.66 49.90 74.59
CA ILE A 217 42.58 50.42 75.59
C ILE A 217 43.32 51.60 74.96
N LYS A 218 43.04 52.82 75.41
CA LYS A 218 43.84 54.02 75.12
C LYS A 218 45.09 53.97 75.99
N GLU A 219 46.22 53.56 75.43
CA GLU A 219 47.53 53.88 76.00
C GLU A 219 48.02 55.20 75.41
N GLU A 220 48.21 56.19 76.29
CA GLU A 220 48.85 57.47 75.98
C GLU A 220 50.31 57.23 75.59
N SER A 221 50.61 57.46 74.31
CA SER A 221 51.97 57.34 73.80
C SER A 221 52.77 58.59 74.12
N SER A 222 53.80 58.41 74.94
CA SER A 222 54.91 59.35 75.06
C SER A 222 55.55 59.59 73.68
N PRO A 223 56.14 60.78 73.43
CA PRO A 223 56.73 61.11 72.14
C PRO A 223 57.84 60.13 71.77
N LEU A 224 57.53 59.23 70.82
CA LEU A 224 58.45 58.24 70.28
C LEU A 224 59.73 58.91 69.78
N THR A 225 60.85 58.37 70.24
CA THR A 225 62.19 58.75 69.79
C THR A 225 62.33 58.54 68.28
N PRO A 226 63.21 59.30 67.57
CA PRO A 226 63.41 59.16 66.13
C PRO A 226 63.74 57.73 65.67
N GLU A 227 64.36 56.92 66.53
CA GLU A 227 64.65 55.52 66.25
C GLU A 227 63.39 54.64 66.26
N GLU A 228 62.46 54.88 67.18
CA GLU A 228 61.20 54.15 67.25
C GLU A 228 60.27 54.48 66.07
N LYS A 229 60.32 55.72 65.55
CA LYS A 229 59.61 56.08 64.30
C LYS A 229 60.14 55.28 63.10
N ARG A 230 61.46 55.12 62.97
CA ARG A 230 62.07 54.28 61.92
C ARG A 230 61.69 52.80 62.08
N ARG A 231 61.68 52.27 63.31
CA ARG A 231 61.24 50.88 63.57
C ARG A 231 59.76 50.68 63.24
N LYS A 232 58.91 51.65 63.54
CA LYS A 232 57.48 51.64 63.20
C LYS A 232 57.25 51.66 61.69
N GLU A 233 57.95 52.53 60.96
CA GLU A 233 57.88 52.61 59.50
C GLU A 233 58.36 51.31 58.83
N ILE A 234 59.43 50.69 59.34
CA ILE A 234 59.89 49.38 58.86
C ILE A 234 58.82 48.31 59.09
N ARG A 235 58.18 48.28 60.26
CA ARG A 235 57.10 47.33 60.59
C ARG A 235 55.90 47.50 59.67
N GLU A 236 55.42 48.74 59.50
CA GLU A 236 54.30 49.06 58.59
C GLU A 236 54.62 48.64 57.14
N ARG A 237 55.84 48.90 56.66
CA ARG A 237 56.27 48.48 55.32
C ARG A 237 56.40 46.97 55.17
N THR A 238 56.82 46.26 56.22
CA THR A 238 56.85 44.79 56.21
C THR A 238 55.45 44.18 56.27
N GLU A 239 54.54 44.74 57.07
CA GLU A 239 53.14 44.32 57.16
C GLU A 239 52.40 44.57 55.84
N GLU A 240 52.63 45.70 55.19
CA GLU A 240 52.05 45.99 53.87
C GLU A 240 52.56 44.99 52.81
N ARG A 241 53.85 44.64 52.84
CA ARG A 241 54.41 43.60 51.96
C ARG A 241 53.81 42.22 52.24
N ILE A 242 53.61 41.85 53.50
CA ILE A 242 52.97 40.59 53.89
C ILE A 242 51.51 40.58 53.39
N ARG A 243 50.77 41.67 53.60
CA ARG A 243 49.39 41.81 53.13
C ARG A 243 49.29 41.74 51.60
N GLN A 244 50.15 42.43 50.87
CA GLN A 244 50.21 42.36 49.41
C GLN A 244 50.56 40.95 48.93
N ALA A 245 51.48 40.25 49.61
CA ALA A 245 51.83 38.86 49.29
C ALA A 245 50.69 37.89 49.59
N GLU A 246 49.95 38.06 50.68
CA GLU A 246 48.75 37.28 51.01
C GLU A 246 47.61 37.53 50.03
N GLU A 247 47.37 38.79 49.66
CA GLU A 247 46.40 39.15 48.62
C GLU A 247 46.77 38.52 47.26
N ALA A 248 48.05 38.52 46.89
CA ALA A 248 48.54 37.86 45.69
C ALA A 248 48.31 36.35 45.73
N ARG A 249 48.65 35.68 46.85
CA ARG A 249 48.38 34.25 47.07
C ARG A 249 46.89 33.94 46.99
N ASN A 250 46.04 34.76 47.60
CA ASN A 250 44.59 34.61 47.55
C ASN A 250 44.03 34.79 46.12
N ARG A 251 44.59 35.73 45.34
CA ARG A 251 44.22 35.90 43.92
C ARG A 251 44.65 34.70 43.09
N GLU A 252 45.86 34.17 43.30
CA GLU A 252 46.36 32.98 42.61
C GLU A 252 45.52 31.74 42.95
N GLN A 253 45.18 31.52 44.23
CA GLN A 253 44.26 30.46 44.64
C GLN A 253 42.88 30.61 44.00
N LYS A 254 42.32 31.82 43.93
CA LYS A 254 41.05 32.08 43.23
C LYS A 254 41.16 31.82 41.73
N MET A 255 42.28 32.18 41.09
CA MET A 255 42.51 31.92 39.67
C MET A 255 42.65 30.42 39.37
N THR A 256 43.40 29.69 40.19
CA THR A 256 43.54 28.22 40.06
C THR A 256 42.21 27.51 40.32
N GLN A 257 41.42 27.93 41.32
CA GLN A 257 40.06 27.42 41.52
C GLN A 257 39.15 27.70 40.32
N ARG A 258 39.18 28.93 39.78
CA ARG A 258 38.43 29.28 38.57
C ARG A 258 38.84 28.43 37.37
N GLN A 259 40.14 28.20 37.17
CA GLN A 259 40.64 27.33 36.11
C GLN A 259 40.14 25.88 36.27
N LYS A 260 40.18 25.33 37.49
CA LYS A 260 39.63 23.99 37.79
C LYS A 260 38.14 23.89 37.45
N ILE A 261 37.33 24.85 37.92
CA ILE A 261 35.89 24.91 37.63
C ILE A 261 35.63 24.99 36.12
N VAL A 262 36.39 25.81 35.39
CA VAL A 262 36.24 25.94 33.93
C VAL A 262 36.63 24.63 33.22
N SER A 263 37.71 23.97 33.64
CA SER A 263 38.11 22.68 33.07
C SER A 263 37.09 21.57 33.34
N GLU A 264 36.55 21.50 34.56
CA GLU A 264 35.52 20.52 34.92
C GLU A 264 34.22 20.76 34.14
N LYS A 265 33.79 22.02 34.00
CA LYS A 265 32.63 22.39 33.18
C LYS A 265 32.83 21.99 31.72
N LYS A 266 34.04 22.19 31.17
CA LYS A 266 34.40 21.77 29.80
C LYS A 266 34.37 20.25 29.65
N GLN A 267 34.88 19.50 30.63
CA GLN A 267 34.83 18.03 30.61
C GLN A 267 33.39 17.51 30.66
N ARG A 268 32.55 18.02 31.56
CA ARG A 268 31.12 17.65 31.63
C ARG A 268 30.36 17.97 30.33
N ALA A 269 30.65 19.11 29.71
CA ALA A 269 30.08 19.47 28.40
C ALA A 269 30.54 18.52 27.28
N LEU A 270 31.81 18.09 27.30
CA LEU A 270 32.33 17.13 26.32
C LEU A 270 31.71 15.74 26.50
N GLU A 271 31.58 15.27 27.74
CA GLU A 271 30.95 13.99 28.07
C GLU A 271 29.47 13.95 27.69
N THR A 272 28.72 15.01 28.00
CA THR A 272 27.30 15.13 27.60
C THR A 272 27.15 15.14 26.08
N ARG A 273 28.05 15.83 25.36
CA ARG A 273 28.09 15.80 23.88
C ARG A 273 28.38 14.40 23.34
N LYS A 274 29.35 13.68 23.91
CA LYS A 274 29.68 12.29 23.52
C LYS A 274 28.48 11.36 23.73
N LYS A 275 27.84 11.41 24.90
CA LYS A 275 26.62 10.63 25.20
C LYS A 275 25.48 10.93 24.23
N MET A 276 25.30 12.21 23.84
CA MET A 276 24.30 12.59 22.84
C MET A 276 24.63 12.06 21.44
N GLN A 277 25.90 12.09 21.04
CA GLN A 277 26.35 11.54 19.75
C GLN A 277 26.18 10.02 19.69
N GLU A 278 26.51 9.32 20.77
CA GLU A 278 26.35 7.86 20.86
C GLU A 278 24.87 7.46 20.80
N LYS A 279 23.99 8.18 21.50
CA LYS A 279 22.52 7.98 21.40
C LYS A 279 22.02 8.18 19.96
N LYS A 280 22.43 9.26 19.29
CA LYS A 280 22.06 9.51 17.89
C LYS A 280 22.54 8.40 16.95
N LEU A 281 23.77 7.91 17.14
CA LEU A 281 24.30 6.80 16.34
C LEU A 281 23.50 5.51 16.56
N ASN A 282 23.08 5.25 17.80
CA ASN A 282 22.25 4.09 18.11
C ASN A 282 20.84 4.20 17.52
N GLU A 283 20.22 5.38 17.63
CA GLU A 283 18.92 5.69 17.00
C GLU A 283 18.99 5.52 15.47
N GLU A 284 20.06 6.00 14.82
CA GLU A 284 20.27 5.85 13.38
C GLU A 284 20.43 4.39 12.96
N LYS A 285 21.13 3.57 13.76
CA LYS A 285 21.26 2.12 13.50
C LYS A 285 19.92 1.41 13.56
N LEU A 286 19.13 1.67 14.61
CA LEU A 286 17.78 1.10 14.76
C LEU A 286 16.85 1.52 13.63
N LEU A 287 16.95 2.77 13.18
CA LEU A 287 16.17 3.28 12.05
C LEU A 287 16.52 2.53 10.76
N LYS A 288 17.81 2.38 10.44
CA LYS A 288 18.26 1.63 9.25
C LYS A 288 17.83 0.17 9.29
N GLU A 289 17.88 -0.47 10.47
CA GLU A 289 17.36 -1.83 10.65
C GLU A 289 15.85 -1.89 10.38
N ALA A 290 15.08 -0.95 10.93
CA ALA A 290 13.63 -0.89 10.71
C ALA A 290 13.28 -0.71 9.22
N GLU A 291 13.95 0.22 8.53
CA GLU A 291 13.77 0.46 7.09
C GLU A 291 14.05 -0.79 6.25
N LYS A 292 15.13 -1.51 6.56
CA LYS A 292 15.46 -2.77 5.88
C LYS A 292 14.33 -3.81 6.00
N PHE A 293 13.68 -3.91 7.17
CA PHE A 293 12.56 -4.82 7.36
C PHE A 293 11.28 -4.34 6.65
N LEU A 294 11.07 -3.03 6.52
CA LEU A 294 9.97 -2.49 5.72
C LEU A 294 10.14 -2.81 4.23
N ASP A 295 11.35 -2.66 3.69
CA ASP A 295 11.64 -3.00 2.30
C ASP A 295 11.49 -4.51 2.05
N LEU A 296 11.96 -5.33 2.99
CA LEU A 296 11.75 -6.78 2.94
C LEU A 296 10.25 -7.14 2.96
N ALA A 297 9.47 -6.48 3.82
CA ALA A 297 8.03 -6.70 3.90
C ALA A 297 7.34 -6.36 2.58
N LYS A 298 7.64 -5.18 1.99
CA LYS A 298 7.09 -4.78 0.68
C LYS A 298 7.41 -5.79 -0.42
N ASN A 299 8.67 -6.21 -0.51
CA ASN A 299 9.08 -7.24 -1.48
C ASN A 299 8.31 -8.56 -1.27
N GLN A 300 8.01 -8.94 -0.02
CA GLN A 300 7.22 -10.14 0.27
C GLN A 300 5.74 -9.97 -0.11
N VAL A 301 5.17 -8.76 0.02
CA VAL A 301 3.81 -8.44 -0.45
C VAL A 301 3.73 -8.57 -1.97
N ASP A 302 4.69 -8.01 -2.70
CA ASP A 302 4.74 -8.07 -4.17
C ASP A 302 4.85 -9.52 -4.67
N ASN A 303 5.61 -10.35 -3.95
CA ASN A 303 5.75 -11.78 -4.20
C ASN A 303 4.58 -12.63 -3.65
N LYS A 304 3.50 -11.99 -3.15
CA LYS A 304 2.30 -12.64 -2.59
C LYS A 304 2.58 -13.55 -1.39
N GLN A 305 3.69 -13.34 -0.68
CA GLN A 305 4.07 -14.04 0.54
C GLN A 305 3.55 -13.28 1.77
N PHE A 306 2.23 -13.20 1.91
CA PHE A 306 1.57 -12.35 2.92
C PHE A 306 1.96 -12.67 4.36
N ASP A 307 2.17 -13.95 4.70
CA ASP A 307 2.51 -14.35 6.07
C ASP A 307 3.94 -13.93 6.45
N ASN A 308 4.88 -14.03 5.50
CA ASN A 308 6.25 -13.54 5.69
C ASN A 308 6.28 -12.02 5.81
N ALA A 309 5.51 -11.32 4.97
CA ALA A 309 5.41 -9.86 5.01
C ALA A 309 4.94 -9.35 6.38
N LYS A 310 3.93 -10.01 6.97
CA LYS A 310 3.45 -9.70 8.33
C LYS A 310 4.54 -9.83 9.39
N GLU A 311 5.36 -10.88 9.30
CA GLU A 311 6.44 -11.06 10.28
C GLU A 311 7.52 -10.00 10.13
N SER A 312 7.90 -9.65 8.90
CA SER A 312 8.81 -8.52 8.62
C SER A 312 8.26 -7.20 9.16
N TYR A 313 6.97 -6.91 8.98
CA TYR A 313 6.34 -5.73 9.58
C TYR A 313 6.32 -5.76 11.11
N ARG A 314 6.10 -6.91 11.75
CA ARG A 314 6.17 -7.05 13.21
C ARG A 314 7.57 -6.76 13.75
N ILE A 315 8.61 -7.18 13.04
CA ILE A 315 10.00 -6.87 13.41
C ILE A 315 10.26 -5.37 13.29
N ALA A 316 9.81 -4.74 12.19
CA ALA A 316 9.92 -3.29 12.02
C ALA A 316 9.18 -2.52 13.14
N ILE A 317 7.97 -2.95 13.52
CA ILE A 317 7.20 -2.39 14.64
C ILE A 317 8.00 -2.43 15.95
N LYS A 318 8.68 -3.55 16.26
CA LYS A 318 9.51 -3.65 17.47
C LYS A 318 10.61 -2.58 17.48
N LYS A 319 11.29 -2.39 16.34
CA LYS A 319 12.34 -1.36 16.19
C LYS A 319 11.80 0.06 16.28
N PHE A 320 10.65 0.36 15.68
CA PHE A 320 10.01 1.68 15.82
C PHE A 320 9.52 1.96 17.24
N ARG A 321 9.08 0.92 17.97
CA ARG A 321 8.72 1.04 19.38
C ARG A 321 9.93 1.37 20.25
N GLU A 322 11.09 0.76 20.00
CA GLU A 322 12.36 1.09 20.68
C GLU A 322 12.78 2.55 20.42
N LEU A 323 12.45 3.10 19.25
CA LEU A 323 12.69 4.51 18.89
C LEU A 323 11.64 5.49 19.45
N GLY A 324 10.51 5.01 19.97
CA GLY A 324 9.39 5.85 20.42
C GLY A 324 8.55 6.45 19.29
N TRP A 325 8.58 5.87 18.09
CA TRP A 325 7.86 6.34 16.90
C TRP A 325 6.48 5.68 16.78
N PHE A 326 5.58 6.00 17.71
CA PHE A 326 4.29 5.31 17.85
C PHE A 326 3.34 5.51 16.66
N SER A 327 3.34 6.69 16.02
CA SER A 327 2.51 6.92 14.82
C SER A 327 2.83 5.95 13.68
N GLN A 328 4.10 5.59 13.51
CA GLN A 328 4.54 4.63 12.50
C GLN A 328 4.12 3.22 12.89
N VAL A 329 4.14 2.91 14.18
CA VAL A 329 3.68 1.62 14.70
C VAL A 329 2.19 1.41 14.39
N ASP A 330 1.35 2.43 14.62
CA ASP A 330 -0.08 2.35 14.34
C ASP A 330 -0.36 2.14 12.85
N ASN A 331 0.29 2.92 11.98
CA ASN A 331 0.19 2.74 10.53
C ASN A 331 0.59 1.32 10.08
N LEU A 332 1.62 0.72 10.69
CA LEU A 332 2.05 -0.62 10.36
C LEU A 332 1.08 -1.69 10.87
N TYR A 333 0.37 -1.46 11.98
CA TYR A 333 -0.72 -2.35 12.40
C TYR A 333 -1.88 -2.34 11.41
N ASP A 334 -2.25 -1.15 10.90
CA ASP A 334 -3.26 -1.03 9.86
C ASP A 334 -2.82 -1.73 8.57
N GLU A 335 -1.55 -1.59 8.18
CA GLU A 335 -1.00 -2.29 7.02
C GLU A 335 -1.06 -3.82 7.20
N ILE A 336 -0.71 -4.34 8.38
CA ILE A 336 -0.84 -5.77 8.72
C ILE A 336 -2.30 -6.24 8.60
N LYS A 337 -3.27 -5.42 9.01
CA LYS A 337 -4.70 -5.72 8.89
C LYS A 337 -5.14 -5.73 7.42
N ASN A 338 -4.67 -4.76 6.62
CA ASN A 338 -4.94 -4.70 5.18
C ASN A 338 -4.36 -5.92 4.44
N LEU A 339 -3.20 -6.43 4.85
CA LEU A 339 -2.61 -7.65 4.28
C LEU A 339 -3.52 -8.88 4.41
N GLU A 340 -4.33 -8.98 5.46
CA GLU A 340 -5.31 -10.06 5.59
C GLU A 340 -6.40 -9.98 4.53
N GLN A 341 -6.88 -8.76 4.28
CA GLN A 341 -7.87 -8.51 3.23
C GLN A 341 -7.29 -8.82 1.86
N TYR A 342 -6.03 -8.44 1.61
CA TYR A 342 -5.34 -8.77 0.35
C TYR A 342 -5.14 -10.28 0.17
N LYS A 343 -4.74 -10.99 1.24
CA LYS A 343 -4.62 -12.46 1.22
C LYS A 343 -5.96 -13.12 0.88
N LEU A 344 -7.05 -12.72 1.53
CA LEU A 344 -8.39 -13.26 1.27
C LEU A 344 -8.85 -12.96 -0.16
N GLY A 345 -8.64 -11.73 -0.64
CA GLY A 345 -8.97 -11.35 -2.01
C GLY A 345 -8.19 -12.15 -3.05
N HIS A 346 -6.91 -12.41 -2.81
CA HIS A 346 -6.06 -13.21 -3.70
C HIS A 346 -6.50 -14.68 -3.74
N ILE A 347 -6.78 -15.29 -2.58
CA ILE A 347 -7.31 -16.67 -2.50
C ILE A 347 -8.66 -16.78 -3.24
N LYS A 348 -9.56 -15.81 -3.04
CA LYS A 348 -10.86 -15.80 -3.74
C LYS A 348 -10.68 -15.75 -5.26
N LYS A 349 -9.80 -14.86 -5.75
CA LYS A 349 -9.49 -14.74 -7.18
C LYS A 349 -8.90 -16.04 -7.76
N GLN A 350 -8.02 -16.73 -7.02
CA GLN A 350 -7.49 -18.02 -7.45
C GLN A 350 -8.58 -19.09 -7.58
N ARG A 351 -9.48 -19.18 -6.59
CA ARG A 351 -10.61 -20.14 -6.63
C ARG A 351 -11.55 -19.87 -7.82
N GLU A 352 -11.88 -18.61 -8.07
CA GLU A 352 -12.72 -18.22 -9.21
C GLU A 352 -12.06 -18.58 -10.56
N GLU A 353 -10.74 -18.38 -10.67
CA GLU A 353 -9.99 -18.74 -11.87
C GLU A 353 -9.90 -20.27 -12.07
N GLU A 354 -9.68 -21.03 -11.01
CA GLU A 354 -9.72 -22.50 -11.04
C GLU A 354 -11.09 -23.02 -11.45
N GLU A 355 -12.17 -22.46 -10.89
CA GLU A 355 -13.54 -22.83 -11.27
C GLU A 355 -13.82 -22.51 -12.75
N ARG A 356 -13.33 -21.36 -13.24
CA ARG A 356 -13.43 -21.00 -14.67
C ARG A 356 -12.68 -21.99 -15.54
N ARG A 357 -11.46 -22.38 -15.16
CA ARG A 357 -10.67 -23.39 -15.89
C ARG A 357 -11.37 -24.75 -15.88
N LYS A 358 -11.94 -25.16 -14.75
CA LYS A 358 -12.72 -26.40 -14.63
C LYS A 358 -13.93 -26.40 -15.56
N LYS A 359 -14.73 -25.32 -15.56
CA LYS A 359 -15.88 -25.17 -16.47
C LYS A 359 -15.46 -25.21 -17.95
N GLN A 360 -14.32 -24.62 -18.30
CA GLN A 360 -13.79 -24.69 -19.66
C GLN A 360 -13.37 -26.11 -20.04
N GLN A 361 -12.72 -26.83 -19.12
CA GLN A 361 -12.35 -28.24 -19.33
C GLN A 361 -13.58 -29.14 -19.46
N GLU A 362 -14.59 -28.97 -18.59
CA GLU A 362 -15.86 -29.70 -18.66
C GLU A 362 -16.59 -29.42 -20.00
N ALA A 363 -16.66 -28.15 -20.41
CA ALA A 363 -17.26 -27.77 -21.69
C ALA A 363 -16.50 -28.36 -22.89
N PHE A 364 -15.17 -28.41 -22.81
CA PHE A 364 -14.33 -29.03 -23.83
C PHE A 364 -14.53 -30.55 -23.90
N GLN A 365 -14.56 -31.23 -22.74
CA GLN A 365 -14.85 -32.66 -22.67
C GLN A 365 -16.22 -32.99 -23.22
N LYS A 366 -17.23 -32.17 -22.91
CA LYS A 366 -18.58 -32.31 -23.47
C LYS A 366 -18.58 -32.21 -24.99
N ARG A 367 -17.89 -31.22 -25.56
CA ARG A 367 -17.74 -31.10 -27.03
C ARG A 367 -17.05 -32.32 -27.64
N ILE A 368 -16.02 -32.86 -27.00
CA ILE A 368 -15.38 -34.09 -27.48
C ILE A 368 -16.38 -35.26 -27.48
N GLN A 369 -17.18 -35.40 -26.43
CA GLN A 369 -18.21 -36.44 -26.36
C GLN A 369 -19.28 -36.24 -27.43
N ASP A 370 -19.76 -35.01 -27.63
CA ASP A 370 -20.74 -34.67 -28.66
C ASP A 370 -20.22 -35.01 -30.06
N VAL A 371 -18.97 -34.64 -30.38
CA VAL A 371 -18.33 -34.97 -31.67
C VAL A 371 -18.12 -36.48 -31.83
N LYS A 372 -17.81 -37.22 -30.76
CA LYS A 372 -17.73 -38.68 -30.81
C LYS A 372 -19.07 -39.31 -31.11
N LEU A 373 -20.13 -38.89 -30.42
CA LEU A 373 -21.50 -39.37 -30.66
C LEU A 373 -22.00 -39.03 -32.06
N GLU A 374 -21.67 -37.83 -32.56
CA GLU A 374 -21.99 -37.43 -33.94
C GLU A 374 -21.28 -38.32 -34.97
N LYS A 375 -19.99 -38.61 -34.77
CA LYS A 375 -19.23 -39.53 -35.62
C LYS A 375 -19.77 -40.96 -35.57
N GLU A 376 -20.13 -41.46 -34.39
CA GLU A 376 -20.75 -42.79 -34.24
C GLU A 376 -22.09 -42.88 -34.97
N LYS A 377 -22.92 -41.84 -34.89
CA LYS A 377 -24.19 -41.77 -35.64
C LYS A 377 -23.97 -41.72 -37.15
N GLU A 378 -23.03 -40.92 -37.62
CA GLU A 378 -22.66 -40.84 -39.03
C GLU A 378 -22.17 -42.20 -39.54
N GLU A 379 -21.33 -42.89 -38.77
CA GLU A 379 -20.83 -44.22 -39.10
C GLU A 379 -21.97 -45.26 -39.13
N GLN A 380 -22.88 -45.24 -38.16
CA GLN A 380 -24.07 -46.10 -38.15
C GLN A 380 -24.97 -45.87 -39.37
N SER A 381 -25.28 -44.61 -39.68
CA SER A 381 -26.06 -44.26 -40.88
C SER A 381 -25.36 -44.71 -42.17
N ARG A 382 -24.03 -44.59 -42.23
CA ARG A 382 -23.23 -45.10 -43.35
C ARG A 382 -23.31 -46.62 -43.47
N LEU A 383 -23.21 -47.34 -42.35
CA LEU A 383 -23.34 -48.80 -42.32
C LEU A 383 -24.73 -49.26 -42.77
N GLU A 384 -25.79 -48.55 -42.37
CA GLU A 384 -27.16 -48.83 -42.81
C GLU A 384 -27.33 -48.61 -44.31
N GLN A 385 -26.79 -47.51 -44.86
CA GLN A 385 -26.75 -47.27 -46.30
C GLN A 385 -26.03 -48.41 -47.02
N ILE A 386 -24.87 -48.84 -46.53
CA ILE A 386 -24.11 -49.96 -47.10
C ILE A 386 -24.92 -51.26 -47.03
N ARG A 387 -25.62 -51.53 -45.92
CA ARG A 387 -26.47 -52.73 -45.78
C ARG A 387 -27.58 -52.78 -46.82
N SER A 388 -28.15 -51.62 -47.19
CA SER A 388 -29.20 -51.50 -48.21
C SER A 388 -28.74 -51.76 -49.65
N LEU A 389 -27.43 -51.73 -49.92
CA LEU A 389 -26.88 -51.97 -51.25
C LEU A 389 -26.98 -53.43 -51.70
N SER A 390 -27.12 -53.62 -53.00
CA SER A 390 -27.07 -54.95 -53.63
C SER A 390 -25.66 -55.56 -53.50
N PRO A 391 -25.52 -56.90 -53.56
CA PRO A 391 -24.21 -57.56 -53.46
C PRO A 391 -23.18 -57.07 -54.50
N GLY A 392 -23.63 -56.71 -55.71
CA GLY A 392 -22.77 -56.18 -56.76
C GLY A 392 -22.24 -54.77 -56.44
N GLU A 393 -23.10 -53.90 -55.91
CA GLU A 393 -22.73 -52.55 -55.45
C GLU A 393 -21.79 -52.62 -54.24
N LYS A 394 -22.04 -53.55 -53.30
CA LYS A 394 -21.14 -53.82 -52.15
C LYS A 394 -19.73 -54.20 -52.61
N LYS A 395 -19.61 -55.11 -53.57
CA LYS A 395 -18.29 -55.49 -54.15
C LYS A 395 -17.58 -54.31 -54.82
N LYS A 396 -18.32 -53.44 -55.51
CA LYS A 396 -17.76 -52.21 -56.11
C LYS A 396 -17.25 -51.26 -55.02
N LEU A 397 -18.01 -51.05 -53.95
CA LEU A 397 -17.63 -50.19 -52.84
C LEU A 397 -16.40 -50.73 -52.10
N GLU A 398 -16.35 -52.03 -51.83
CA GLU A 398 -15.20 -52.71 -51.23
C GLU A 398 -13.95 -52.59 -52.11
N LYS A 399 -14.10 -52.76 -53.44
CA LYS A 399 -13.01 -52.53 -54.40
C LYS A 399 -12.51 -51.08 -54.36
N ALA A 400 -13.41 -50.10 -54.26
CA ALA A 400 -13.02 -48.70 -54.11
C ALA A 400 -12.25 -48.46 -52.80
N GLN A 401 -12.68 -49.06 -51.69
CA GLN A 401 -11.98 -48.98 -50.39
C GLN A 401 -10.55 -49.54 -50.49
N LEU A 402 -10.39 -50.72 -51.10
CA LEU A 402 -9.06 -51.32 -51.34
C LEU A 402 -8.17 -50.48 -52.26
N LEU A 403 -8.76 -49.79 -53.23
CA LEU A 403 -8.02 -48.86 -54.09
C LEU A 403 -7.60 -47.60 -53.33
N LEU A 404 -8.43 -47.12 -52.41
CA LEU A 404 -8.15 -45.96 -51.56
C LEU A 404 -6.93 -46.22 -50.66
N ASP A 405 -6.94 -47.33 -49.92
CA ASP A 405 -5.82 -47.72 -49.05
C ASP A 405 -4.51 -47.87 -49.84
N LYS A 406 -4.59 -48.40 -51.07
CA LYS A 406 -3.43 -48.54 -51.95
C LYS A 406 -2.95 -47.18 -52.49
N ALA A 407 -3.86 -46.27 -52.80
CA ALA A 407 -3.53 -44.92 -53.25
C ALA A 407 -2.81 -44.14 -52.13
N GLU A 408 -3.30 -44.20 -50.90
CA GLU A 408 -2.69 -43.54 -49.74
C GLU A 408 -1.30 -44.11 -49.43
N LYS A 409 -1.12 -45.44 -49.50
CA LYS A 409 0.20 -46.08 -49.36
C LYS A 409 1.17 -45.63 -50.46
N GLU A 410 0.72 -45.57 -51.71
CA GLU A 410 1.57 -45.12 -52.83
C GLU A 410 1.91 -43.64 -52.75
N GLU A 411 0.99 -42.81 -52.26
CA GLU A 411 1.26 -41.40 -51.95
C GLU A 411 2.35 -41.27 -50.87
N GLY A 412 2.23 -42.01 -49.77
CA GLY A 412 3.24 -42.01 -48.70
C GLY A 412 4.62 -42.49 -49.16
N LEU A 413 4.67 -43.36 -50.19
CA LEU A 413 5.91 -43.82 -50.84
C LEU A 413 6.43 -42.87 -51.94
N GLY A 414 5.78 -41.73 -52.17
CA GLY A 414 6.18 -40.76 -53.20
C GLY A 414 5.89 -41.20 -54.65
N LYS A 415 5.11 -42.26 -54.86
CA LYS A 415 4.70 -42.73 -56.20
C LYS A 415 3.49 -41.93 -56.73
N ILE A 416 3.64 -40.61 -56.79
CA ILE A 416 2.53 -39.66 -56.98
C ILE A 416 1.70 -39.95 -58.24
N LYS A 417 2.34 -40.22 -59.39
CA LYS A 417 1.64 -40.56 -60.65
C LYS A 417 0.71 -41.78 -60.51
N ARG A 418 1.15 -42.82 -59.79
CA ARG A 418 0.34 -44.03 -59.57
C ARG A 418 -0.81 -43.77 -58.58
N ALA A 419 -0.54 -43.03 -57.51
CA ALA A 419 -1.56 -42.63 -56.54
C ALA A 419 -2.69 -41.83 -57.22
N VAL A 420 -2.36 -40.86 -58.08
CA VAL A 420 -3.35 -40.08 -58.87
C VAL A 420 -4.24 -40.98 -59.71
N GLY A 421 -3.67 -41.92 -60.48
CA GLY A 421 -4.46 -42.83 -61.32
C GLY A 421 -5.39 -43.74 -60.51
N ARG A 422 -4.99 -44.14 -59.30
CA ARG A 422 -5.88 -44.88 -58.39
C ARG A 422 -7.02 -44.02 -57.87
N TYR A 423 -6.74 -42.78 -57.47
CA TYR A 423 -7.78 -41.85 -57.02
C TYR A 423 -8.80 -41.54 -58.14
N GLU A 424 -8.36 -41.41 -59.39
CA GLU A 424 -9.24 -41.26 -60.54
C GLU A 424 -10.14 -42.49 -60.74
N LEU A 425 -9.58 -43.70 -60.66
CA LEU A 425 -10.37 -44.94 -60.74
C LEU A 425 -11.40 -45.06 -59.61
N ILE A 426 -11.09 -44.56 -58.41
CA ILE A 426 -12.06 -44.51 -57.30
C ILE A 426 -13.21 -43.56 -57.63
N LEU A 427 -12.93 -42.38 -58.21
CA LEU A 427 -13.97 -41.44 -58.64
C LEU A 427 -14.91 -42.09 -59.67
N ASP A 428 -14.38 -42.86 -60.62
CA ASP A 428 -15.20 -43.59 -61.59
C ASP A 428 -16.11 -44.62 -60.91
N ILE A 429 -15.56 -45.38 -59.95
CA ILE A 429 -16.36 -46.35 -59.19
C ILE A 429 -17.46 -45.64 -58.40
N TYR A 430 -17.15 -44.54 -57.70
CA TYR A 430 -18.12 -43.77 -56.93
C TYR A 430 -19.20 -43.13 -57.81
N ASN A 431 -18.85 -42.62 -58.99
CA ASN A 431 -19.82 -42.08 -59.94
C ASN A 431 -20.75 -43.15 -60.53
N SER A 432 -20.31 -44.43 -60.55
CA SER A 432 -21.09 -45.57 -61.05
C SER A 432 -22.10 -46.15 -60.04
N LEU A 433 -22.04 -45.73 -58.77
CA LEU A 433 -22.96 -46.18 -57.73
C LEU A 433 -24.23 -45.31 -57.73
N PRO A 434 -25.43 -45.88 -57.47
CA PRO A 434 -26.67 -45.11 -57.46
C PRO A 434 -26.69 -44.12 -56.29
N LYS A 435 -26.74 -42.83 -56.64
CA LYS A 435 -26.71 -41.71 -55.69
C LYS A 435 -27.90 -41.69 -54.73
N ASP A 436 -29.01 -42.30 -55.13
CA ASP A 436 -30.25 -42.37 -54.35
C ASP A 436 -30.11 -43.31 -53.14
N LYS A 437 -29.16 -44.25 -53.17
CA LYS A 437 -28.97 -45.25 -52.10
C LYS A 437 -27.79 -44.97 -51.19
N ILE A 438 -26.73 -44.35 -51.70
CA ILE A 438 -25.53 -44.05 -50.93
C ILE A 438 -25.03 -42.65 -51.24
N ASN A 439 -24.89 -41.82 -50.21
CA ASN A 439 -24.41 -40.46 -50.37
C ASN A 439 -22.88 -40.42 -50.25
N LEU A 440 -22.20 -40.46 -51.40
CA LEU A 440 -20.73 -40.37 -51.49
C LEU A 440 -20.24 -38.96 -51.84
N SER A 441 -21.10 -37.94 -51.78
CA SER A 441 -20.80 -36.59 -52.28
C SER A 441 -19.57 -35.98 -51.59
N ASN A 442 -19.46 -36.12 -50.26
CA ASN A 442 -18.33 -35.61 -49.49
C ASN A 442 -17.01 -36.34 -49.83
N ASP A 443 -17.06 -37.67 -49.97
CA ASP A 443 -15.87 -38.46 -50.31
C ASP A 443 -15.39 -38.16 -51.74
N ILE A 444 -16.31 -37.97 -52.68
CA ILE A 444 -16.01 -37.53 -54.05
C ILE A 444 -15.29 -36.18 -54.04
N VAL A 445 -15.76 -35.20 -53.25
CA VAL A 445 -15.13 -33.87 -53.15
C VAL A 445 -13.72 -33.99 -52.57
N LYS A 446 -13.53 -34.76 -51.49
CA LYS A 446 -12.21 -35.00 -50.88
C LYS A 446 -11.23 -35.63 -51.87
N ILE A 447 -11.67 -36.67 -52.60
CA ILE A 447 -10.81 -37.35 -53.58
C ILE A 447 -10.47 -36.42 -54.74
N LYS A 448 -11.42 -35.64 -55.27
CA LYS A 448 -11.15 -34.64 -56.32
C LYS A 448 -10.13 -33.59 -55.88
N GLN A 449 -10.28 -33.08 -54.65
CA GLN A 449 -9.32 -32.14 -54.09
C GLN A 449 -7.94 -32.78 -53.98
N ARG A 450 -7.86 -34.03 -53.50
CA ARG A 450 -6.60 -34.74 -53.36
C ARG A 450 -5.91 -35.01 -54.70
N VAL A 451 -6.67 -35.41 -55.71
CA VAL A 451 -6.17 -35.54 -57.09
C VAL A 451 -5.57 -34.23 -57.59
N SER A 452 -6.25 -33.10 -57.35
CA SER A 452 -5.78 -31.78 -57.79
C SER A 452 -4.47 -31.39 -57.10
N GLU A 453 -4.37 -31.61 -55.79
CA GLU A 453 -3.15 -31.37 -54.99
C GLU A 453 -1.97 -32.25 -55.40
N LEU A 454 -2.23 -33.50 -55.80
CA LEU A 454 -1.19 -34.41 -56.25
C LEU A 454 -0.74 -34.10 -57.67
N LYS A 455 -1.67 -33.71 -58.55
CA LYS A 455 -1.35 -33.28 -59.91
C LYS A 455 -0.47 -32.05 -59.94
N SER A 456 -0.61 -31.11 -58.99
CA SER A 456 0.29 -29.95 -58.91
C SER A 456 1.71 -30.27 -58.43
N LYS A 457 1.95 -31.49 -57.91
CA LYS A 457 3.28 -31.95 -57.46
C LYS A 457 4.01 -32.82 -58.49
N ILE A 458 3.30 -33.22 -59.56
CA ILE A 458 3.86 -33.97 -60.70
C ILE A 458 4.39 -32.94 -61.70
#